data_AF-A0AA35Q505-F1
#
_entry.id   AF-A0AA35Q505-F1
#
_cell.length_a   1.000
_cell.length_b   1.000
_cell.length_c   1.000
_cell.angle_alpha   90.00
_cell.angle_beta   90.00
_cell.angle_gamma   90.00
#
_symmetry.space_group_name_H-M   'P 1'
#
loop_
_entity.id
_entity.type
_entity.pdbx_description
1 polymer ?
#
loop_
_entity_poly.entity_id
_entity_poly.type
_entity_poly.pdbx_seq_one_letter_code
_entity_poly.pdbx_strand_id
1 'polypeptide(L)'
;MANPSQPTLVLVPGSWHRATCYNKITEILQGRYKLKCIQVTLPSTTGNPDATFKNDVDAARDAISSETRAGRNVVVVAHSYGGLVGNSAIKGFAPSHDPSLGDSFQSTPTTGQVIGLILIASGYALTGVAFMDPFFGHPPPSWRINKETGFADIVLPPRQFFYHDLPEDEAEYWASQLTPHSLKSLFEGGEYVYSGFRDVPSWYIGTIEDQGLPVAAQRMTVAMARGMGASVEHRELPTSHSPFLSRPEETVEIMVEAVEAFTGKPVATDGSKTQARGTDVVMPEVRLWKPFTWYRFGLPFLFGRILGKCVLIFQWSKRLWKSN
;
A
#
# COMPACT_ATOMS: atom_id res chain seq x y z
N MET A 1 -25.65 -2.56 9.17
CA MET A 1 -24.77 -3.70 9.52
C MET A 1 -23.95 -4.05 8.29
N ALA A 2 -22.68 -4.45 8.45
CA ALA A 2 -21.83 -4.81 7.31
C ALA A 2 -22.38 -6.05 6.59
N ASN A 3 -22.36 -6.07 5.27
CA ASN A 3 -22.84 -7.20 4.48
C ASN A 3 -21.80 -8.34 4.51
N PRO A 4 -22.14 -9.55 5.01
CA PRO A 4 -21.19 -10.67 5.10
C PRO A 4 -20.65 -11.14 3.73
N SER A 5 -21.26 -10.73 2.62
CA SER A 5 -20.74 -11.02 1.27
C SER A 5 -19.69 -10.02 0.77
N GLN A 6 -19.48 -8.89 1.47
CA GLN A 6 -18.47 -7.90 1.10
C GLN A 6 -17.15 -8.15 1.85
N PRO A 7 -16.00 -7.89 1.22
CA PRO A 7 -14.72 -8.03 1.90
C PRO A 7 -14.56 -6.99 3.01
N THR A 8 -13.70 -7.31 3.98
CA THR A 8 -13.24 -6.35 4.97
C THR A 8 -12.00 -5.64 4.47
N LEU A 9 -11.95 -4.31 4.60
CA LEU A 9 -10.78 -3.52 4.27
C LEU A 9 -9.89 -3.43 5.51
N VAL A 10 -8.65 -3.93 5.40
CA VAL A 10 -7.63 -3.80 6.45
C VAL A 10 -6.66 -2.69 6.02
N LEU A 11 -6.71 -1.54 6.72
CA LEU A 11 -5.98 -0.33 6.37
C LEU A 11 -4.69 -0.22 7.21
N VAL A 12 -3.54 -0.16 6.53
CA VAL A 12 -2.20 -0.15 7.13
C VAL A 12 -1.52 1.21 6.86
N PRO A 13 -1.33 2.06 7.88
CA PRO A 13 -0.82 3.41 7.70
C PRO A 13 0.68 3.45 7.38
N GLY A 14 1.15 4.61 6.91
CA GLY A 14 2.57 4.88 6.67
C GLY A 14 3.38 5.21 7.93
N SER A 15 4.68 5.48 7.76
CA SER A 15 5.56 5.89 8.84
C SER A 15 5.03 7.16 9.54
N TRP A 16 5.30 7.27 10.84
CA TRP A 16 4.85 8.37 11.73
C TRP A 16 3.33 8.53 11.91
N HIS A 17 2.52 7.85 11.11
CA HIS A 17 1.06 8.05 11.12
C HIS A 17 0.38 7.16 12.15
N ARG A 18 -0.67 7.71 12.75
CA ARG A 18 -1.66 6.96 13.53
C ARG A 18 -2.68 6.34 12.59
N ALA A 19 -3.31 5.26 13.04
CA ALA A 19 -4.42 4.61 12.34
C ALA A 19 -5.56 5.57 11.98
N THR A 20 -5.78 6.61 12.79
CA THR A 20 -6.82 7.64 12.64
C THR A 20 -6.69 8.50 11.39
N CYS A 21 -5.54 8.47 10.68
CA CYS A 21 -5.38 9.20 9.42
C CYS A 21 -6.38 8.76 8.34
N TYR A 22 -6.96 7.56 8.48
CA TYR A 22 -7.96 7.04 7.55
C TYR A 22 -9.41 7.39 7.90
N ASN A 23 -9.68 8.11 8.99
CA ASN A 23 -11.06 8.32 9.47
C ASN A 23 -11.98 8.93 8.39
N LYS A 24 -11.50 9.92 7.63
CA LYS A 24 -12.28 10.54 6.55
C LYS A 24 -12.77 9.50 5.52
N ILE A 25 -11.91 8.58 5.10
CA ILE A 25 -12.28 7.56 4.12
C ILE A 25 -13.08 6.42 4.75
N THR A 26 -12.79 6.01 6.00
CA THR A 26 -13.52 4.91 6.65
C THR A 26 -14.96 5.31 6.98
N GLU A 27 -15.20 6.57 7.36
CA GLU A 27 -16.54 7.13 7.54
C GLU A 27 -17.38 7.00 6.24
N ILE A 28 -16.79 7.34 5.09
CA ILE A 28 -17.47 7.21 3.78
C ILE A 28 -17.67 5.73 3.43
N LEU A 29 -16.64 4.89 3.55
CA LEU A 29 -16.71 3.46 3.21
C LEU A 29 -17.73 2.69 4.06
N GLN A 30 -17.79 2.97 5.37
CA GLN A 30 -18.74 2.33 6.28
C GLN A 30 -20.14 2.94 6.17
N GLY A 31 -20.23 4.27 6.06
CA GLY A 31 -21.48 5.01 5.99
C GLY A 31 -22.21 4.77 4.67
N ARG A 32 -21.54 5.03 3.54
CA ARG A 32 -22.13 4.96 2.19
C ARG A 32 -22.11 3.55 1.61
N TYR A 33 -20.97 2.88 1.69
CA TYR A 33 -20.73 1.61 0.98
C TYR A 33 -20.91 0.35 1.85
N LYS A 34 -21.20 0.54 3.14
CA LYS A 34 -21.37 -0.52 4.15
C LYS A 34 -20.18 -1.50 4.23
N LEU A 35 -19.00 -1.08 3.76
CA LEU A 35 -17.77 -1.85 3.82
C LEU A 35 -17.21 -1.82 5.24
N LYS A 36 -16.90 -2.99 5.80
CA LYS A 36 -16.21 -3.07 7.09
C LYS A 36 -14.76 -2.61 6.91
N CYS A 37 -14.30 -1.72 7.79
CA CYS A 37 -12.94 -1.22 7.80
C CYS A 37 -12.27 -1.56 9.14
N ILE A 38 -11.01 -2.02 9.10
CA ILE A 38 -10.14 -2.21 10.26
C ILE A 38 -8.90 -1.35 10.05
N GLN A 39 -8.73 -0.32 10.86
CA GLN A 39 -7.55 0.53 10.83
C GLN A 39 -6.48 -0.06 11.75
N VAL A 40 -5.36 -0.50 11.18
CA VAL A 40 -4.26 -1.12 11.94
C VAL A 40 -3.42 -0.04 12.60
N THR A 41 -3.13 -0.21 13.89
CA THR A 41 -2.11 0.59 14.58
C THR A 41 -0.79 -0.17 14.48
N LEU A 42 0.24 0.48 13.93
CA LEU A 42 1.58 -0.09 13.83
C LEU A 42 2.31 0.06 15.16
N PRO A 43 2.76 -1.02 15.81
CA PRO A 43 3.60 -0.93 17.01
C PRO A 43 4.79 0.03 16.86
N SER A 44 5.40 0.12 15.68
CA SER A 44 6.50 1.05 15.40
C SER A 44 6.17 2.54 15.52
N THR A 45 4.89 2.91 15.53
CA THR A 45 4.41 4.29 15.69
C THR A 45 3.78 4.58 17.06
N THR A 46 3.91 3.65 18.01
CA THR A 46 3.32 3.80 19.37
C THR A 46 4.27 4.41 20.40
N GLY A 47 5.45 4.88 19.97
CA GLY A 47 6.47 5.45 20.87
C GLY A 47 7.37 4.41 21.52
N ASN A 48 7.41 3.17 21.01
CA ASN A 48 8.38 2.15 21.43
C ASN A 48 9.56 2.10 20.42
N PRO A 49 10.78 2.50 20.81
CA PRO A 49 11.94 2.46 19.90
C PRO A 49 12.44 1.04 19.61
N ASP A 50 12.00 0.04 20.41
CA ASP A 50 12.34 -1.37 20.20
C ASP A 50 11.34 -2.10 19.29
N ALA A 51 10.26 -1.45 18.87
CA ALA A 51 9.29 -2.05 17.97
C ALA A 51 9.93 -2.35 16.62
N THR A 52 9.73 -3.57 16.13
CA THR A 52 10.37 -4.10 14.91
C THR A 52 9.40 -4.14 13.73
N PHE A 53 9.93 -4.31 12.51
CA PHE A 53 9.13 -4.56 11.32
C PHE A 53 8.24 -5.80 11.49
N LYS A 54 8.73 -6.83 12.18
CA LYS A 54 7.93 -8.02 12.48
C LYS A 54 6.69 -7.69 13.33
N ASN A 55 6.82 -6.82 14.33
CA ASN A 55 5.66 -6.43 15.15
C ASN A 55 4.58 -5.73 14.32
N ASP A 56 4.97 -4.90 13.35
CA ASP A 56 4.06 -4.26 12.42
C ASP A 56 3.37 -5.27 11.49
N VAL A 57 4.13 -6.23 10.95
CA VAL A 57 3.58 -7.33 10.13
C VAL A 57 2.62 -8.18 10.96
N ASP A 58 2.96 -8.55 12.19
CA ASP A 58 2.11 -9.34 13.08
C ASP A 58 0.80 -8.60 13.36
N ALA A 59 0.83 -7.29 13.65
CA ALA A 59 -0.37 -6.49 13.89
C ALA A 59 -1.32 -6.47 12.68
N ALA A 60 -0.79 -6.32 11.46
CA ALA A 60 -1.59 -6.40 10.24
C ALA A 60 -2.12 -7.82 10.00
N ARG A 61 -1.31 -8.86 10.27
CA ARG A 61 -1.70 -10.26 10.13
C ARG A 61 -2.78 -10.68 11.11
N ASP A 62 -2.77 -10.16 12.33
CA ASP A 62 -3.80 -10.44 13.33
C ASP A 62 -5.17 -9.92 12.85
N ALA A 63 -5.21 -8.71 12.28
CA ALA A 63 -6.42 -8.16 11.66
C ALA A 63 -6.91 -9.02 10.49
N ILE A 64 -6.01 -9.42 9.58
CA ILE A 64 -6.35 -10.31 8.44
C ILE A 64 -6.85 -11.66 8.95
N SER A 65 -6.14 -12.27 9.90
CA SER A 65 -6.44 -13.59 10.45
C SER A 65 -7.80 -13.62 11.16
N SER A 66 -8.16 -12.56 11.88
CA SER A 66 -9.45 -12.46 12.56
C SER A 66 -10.61 -12.50 11.56
N GLU A 67 -10.51 -11.75 10.46
CA GLU A 67 -11.58 -11.67 9.46
C GLU A 67 -11.68 -12.94 8.60
N THR A 68 -10.54 -13.46 8.16
CA THR A 68 -10.48 -14.69 7.36
C THR A 68 -10.96 -15.92 8.13
N ARG A 69 -10.63 -16.07 9.42
CA ARG A 69 -11.20 -17.13 10.28
C ARG A 69 -12.71 -17.02 10.45
N ALA A 70 -13.25 -15.81 10.35
CA ALA A 70 -14.69 -15.56 10.37
C ALA A 70 -15.35 -15.71 8.98
N GLY A 71 -14.66 -16.31 8.01
CA GLY A 71 -15.17 -16.59 6.66
C GLY A 71 -15.21 -15.37 5.74
N ARG A 72 -14.67 -14.21 6.14
CA ARG A 72 -14.69 -12.98 5.34
C ARG A 72 -13.43 -12.82 4.52
N ASN A 73 -13.60 -12.52 3.24
CA ASN A 73 -12.48 -12.08 2.40
C ASN A 73 -11.96 -10.72 2.87
N VAL A 74 -10.70 -10.46 2.57
CA VAL A 74 -9.98 -9.25 2.98
C VAL A 74 -9.36 -8.57 1.77
N VAL A 75 -9.45 -7.24 1.73
CA VAL A 75 -8.62 -6.40 0.86
C VAL A 75 -7.68 -5.61 1.76
N VAL A 76 -6.38 -5.73 1.50
CA VAL A 76 -5.37 -4.96 2.24
C VAL A 76 -5.22 -3.61 1.57
N VAL A 77 -5.35 -2.53 2.33
CA VAL A 77 -5.14 -1.16 1.87
C VAL A 77 -3.93 -0.62 2.62
N ALA A 78 -2.93 -0.11 1.93
CA ALA A 78 -1.68 0.25 2.55
C ALA A 78 -1.08 1.52 1.96
N HIS A 79 -0.60 2.41 2.84
CA HIS A 79 -0.01 3.70 2.48
C HIS A 79 1.49 3.73 2.79
N SER A 80 2.30 4.27 1.87
CA SER A 80 3.72 4.55 2.12
C SER A 80 4.48 3.34 2.72
N TYR A 81 5.19 3.49 3.84
CA TYR A 81 5.80 2.38 4.58
C TYR A 81 4.85 1.20 4.85
N GLY A 82 3.58 1.51 5.12
CA GLY A 82 2.53 0.52 5.31
C GLY A 82 2.41 -0.43 4.12
N GLY A 83 2.81 -0.06 2.91
CA GLY A 83 2.87 -0.97 1.78
C GLY A 83 3.87 -2.11 1.95
N LEU A 84 5.00 -1.89 2.61
CA LEU A 84 5.95 -2.96 2.95
C LEU A 84 5.31 -3.95 3.93
N VAL A 85 4.67 -3.42 4.97
CA VAL A 85 3.95 -4.19 6.00
C VAL A 85 2.77 -4.97 5.38
N GLY A 86 1.90 -4.26 4.64
CA GLY A 86 0.69 -4.79 4.03
C GLY A 86 0.98 -5.88 3.01
N ASN A 87 1.97 -5.69 2.12
CA ASN A 87 2.43 -6.75 1.23
C ASN A 87 2.89 -7.99 2.00
N SER A 88 3.68 -7.78 3.05
CA SER A 88 4.28 -8.88 3.81
C SER A 88 3.23 -9.65 4.61
N ALA A 89 2.21 -8.95 5.11
CA ALA A 89 1.11 -9.53 5.86
C ALA A 89 0.27 -10.53 5.03
N ILE A 90 0.24 -10.40 3.69
CA ILE A 90 -0.52 -11.28 2.78
C ILE A 90 -0.02 -12.74 2.80
N LYS A 91 1.25 -12.98 3.16
CA LYS A 91 1.89 -14.30 3.09
C LYS A 91 1.02 -15.39 3.72
N GLY A 92 0.59 -16.38 2.93
CA GLY A 92 -0.23 -17.50 3.38
C GLY A 92 -1.73 -17.19 3.61
N PHE A 93 -2.21 -16.02 3.19
CA PHE A 93 -3.65 -15.69 3.18
C PHE A 93 -4.24 -15.52 1.77
N ALA A 94 -3.41 -15.50 0.74
CA ALA A 94 -3.85 -15.45 -0.66
C ALA A 94 -4.39 -16.82 -1.15
N PRO A 95 -5.21 -16.86 -2.21
CA PRO A 95 -5.63 -18.11 -2.83
C PRO A 95 -4.41 -18.92 -3.29
N SER A 96 -4.44 -20.25 -3.09
CA SER A 96 -3.36 -21.12 -3.54
C SER A 96 -3.36 -21.17 -5.07
N HIS A 97 -2.25 -20.75 -5.69
CA HIS A 97 -2.06 -20.77 -7.15
C HIS A 97 -1.27 -22.00 -7.64
N ASP A 98 -1.07 -23.03 -6.82
CA ASP A 98 -0.31 -24.21 -7.21
C ASP A 98 -1.13 -25.12 -8.16
N PRO A 99 -0.77 -25.20 -9.46
CA PRO A 99 -1.47 -26.04 -10.40
C PRO A 99 -1.18 -27.54 -10.20
N SER A 100 -0.17 -27.90 -9.39
CA SER A 100 0.21 -29.29 -9.08
C SER A 100 -0.52 -29.87 -7.87
N LEU A 101 -1.13 -29.04 -7.03
CA LEU A 101 -1.87 -29.51 -5.87
C LEU A 101 -3.30 -29.97 -6.20
N GLY A 102 -3.78 -29.79 -7.44
CA GLY A 102 -5.16 -30.11 -7.81
C GLY A 102 -6.19 -29.39 -6.91
N ASP A 103 -7.48 -29.66 -7.11
CA ASP A 103 -8.55 -29.12 -6.27
C ASP A 103 -8.47 -29.53 -4.78
N SER A 104 -7.46 -30.32 -4.36
CA SER A 104 -7.37 -30.87 -3.00
C SER A 104 -6.68 -29.96 -1.98
N PHE A 105 -6.08 -28.84 -2.41
CA PHE A 105 -5.70 -27.72 -1.53
C PHE A 105 -6.67 -26.54 -1.64
N GLN A 106 -7.95 -26.82 -1.92
CA GLN A 106 -9.00 -25.89 -1.54
C GLN A 106 -8.88 -25.68 -0.03
N SER A 107 -8.38 -24.51 0.37
CA SER A 107 -8.64 -23.93 1.68
C SER A 107 -10.07 -24.25 2.03
N THR A 108 -10.29 -24.92 3.16
CA THR A 108 -11.62 -25.35 3.59
C THR A 108 -12.63 -24.25 3.25
N PRO A 109 -13.76 -24.53 2.58
CA PRO A 109 -14.70 -23.52 2.04
C PRO A 109 -15.25 -22.50 3.05
N THR A 110 -14.87 -22.62 4.32
CA THR A 110 -15.30 -21.85 5.48
C THR A 110 -14.35 -20.71 5.86
N THR A 111 -13.12 -20.63 5.33
CA THR A 111 -12.16 -19.57 5.69
C THR A 111 -12.01 -18.57 4.56
N GLY A 112 -12.18 -17.27 4.85
CA GLY A 112 -11.96 -16.20 3.90
C GLY A 112 -10.48 -16.06 3.52
N GLN A 113 -10.21 -15.31 2.46
CA GLN A 113 -8.87 -15.12 1.89
C GLN A 113 -8.57 -13.63 1.67
N VAL A 114 -7.30 -13.27 1.49
CA VAL A 114 -6.94 -11.96 0.94
C VAL A 114 -7.13 -12.01 -0.57
N ILE A 115 -8.00 -11.14 -1.09
CA ILE A 115 -8.40 -11.15 -2.51
C ILE A 115 -7.84 -9.99 -3.32
N GLY A 116 -7.18 -9.03 -2.66
CA GLY A 116 -6.60 -7.87 -3.34
C GLY A 116 -5.77 -6.98 -2.44
N LEU A 117 -4.93 -6.17 -3.07
CA LEU A 117 -4.06 -5.18 -2.45
C LEU A 117 -4.30 -3.81 -3.07
N ILE A 118 -4.56 -2.79 -2.25
CA ILE A 118 -4.62 -1.39 -2.66
C ILE A 118 -3.42 -0.67 -2.05
N LEU A 119 -2.54 -0.12 -2.89
CA LEU A 119 -1.41 0.68 -2.46
C LEU A 119 -1.69 2.16 -2.74
N ILE A 120 -1.38 3.02 -1.77
CA ILE A 120 -1.52 4.47 -1.88
C ILE A 120 -0.13 5.09 -1.66
N ALA A 121 0.40 5.83 -2.64
CA ALA A 121 1.68 6.53 -2.55
C ALA A 121 2.80 5.68 -1.91
N SER A 122 2.98 4.45 -2.38
CA SER A 122 3.78 3.41 -1.73
C SER A 122 4.79 2.73 -2.67
N GLY A 123 5.69 1.91 -2.14
CA GLY A 123 6.47 0.93 -2.90
C GLY A 123 5.84 -0.47 -2.88
N TYR A 124 6.35 -1.36 -3.76
CA TYR A 124 6.08 -2.80 -3.74
C TYR A 124 7.20 -3.54 -3.01
N ALA A 125 6.83 -4.40 -2.05
CA ALA A 125 7.77 -5.10 -1.18
C ALA A 125 8.58 -6.18 -1.91
N LEU A 126 9.91 -6.09 -1.89
CA LEU A 126 10.78 -7.15 -2.40
C LEU A 126 11.17 -8.09 -1.27
N THR A 127 10.83 -9.38 -1.39
CA THR A 127 11.14 -10.38 -0.37
C THR A 127 12.61 -10.34 0.05
N GLY A 128 12.87 -10.24 1.36
CA GLY A 128 14.23 -10.19 1.89
C GLY A 128 14.88 -8.80 1.95
N VAL A 129 14.16 -7.73 1.60
CA VAL A 129 14.70 -6.36 1.49
C VAL A 129 13.99 -5.44 2.48
N ALA A 130 14.72 -4.93 3.48
CA ALA A 130 14.19 -3.99 4.47
C ALA A 130 13.88 -2.61 3.84
N PHE A 131 13.14 -1.76 4.55
CA PHE A 131 12.66 -0.48 4.01
C PHE A 131 13.81 0.45 3.57
N MET A 132 14.90 0.49 4.34
CA MET A 132 16.06 1.35 4.06
C MET A 132 17.13 0.74 3.16
N ASP A 133 17.02 -0.53 2.79
CA ASP A 133 18.00 -1.20 1.92
C ASP A 133 18.11 -0.54 0.53
N PRO A 134 17.01 -0.17 -0.17
CA PRO A 134 17.11 0.51 -1.46
C PRO A 134 17.79 1.88 -1.41
N PHE A 135 17.88 2.46 -0.21
CA PHE A 135 18.55 3.73 0.05
C PHE A 135 19.96 3.53 0.61
N PHE A 136 20.50 2.31 0.59
CA PHE A 136 21.80 1.95 1.18
C PHE A 136 21.94 2.37 2.65
N GLY A 137 20.82 2.38 3.40
CA GLY A 137 20.79 2.83 4.79
C GLY A 137 20.91 4.36 4.96
N HIS A 138 20.85 5.14 3.88
CA HIS A 138 20.93 6.60 3.95
C HIS A 138 19.54 7.22 3.78
N PRO A 139 18.97 7.87 4.82
CA PRO A 139 17.67 8.51 4.68
C PRO A 139 17.74 9.67 3.67
N PRO A 140 16.63 9.95 2.95
CA PRO A 140 16.51 11.19 2.21
C PRO A 140 16.60 12.41 3.16
N PRO A 141 16.95 13.61 2.66
CA PRO A 141 17.11 14.81 3.49
C PRO A 141 15.86 15.26 4.27
N SER A 142 14.70 14.67 3.98
CA SER A 142 13.43 14.99 4.63
C SER A 142 13.33 14.49 6.07
N TRP A 143 14.15 13.52 6.47
CA TRP A 143 14.21 13.00 7.84
C TRP A 143 15.62 12.51 8.19
N ARG A 144 15.89 12.27 9.47
CA ARG A 144 17.21 11.85 9.97
C ARG A 144 17.10 10.70 10.97
N ILE A 145 18.21 9.96 11.09
CA ILE A 145 18.39 8.91 12.10
C ILE A 145 18.72 9.56 13.44
N ASN A 146 17.89 9.38 14.46
CA ASN A 146 18.21 9.75 15.83
C ASN A 146 18.58 8.51 16.66
N LYS A 147 19.89 8.26 16.79
CA LYS A 147 20.40 7.09 17.52
C LYS A 147 20.25 7.22 19.04
N GLU A 148 20.10 8.43 19.55
CA GLU A 148 19.91 8.67 20.99
C GLU A 148 18.52 8.25 21.43
N THR A 149 17.50 8.53 20.60
CA THR A 149 16.11 8.19 20.90
C THR A 149 15.65 6.87 20.30
N GLY A 150 16.35 6.37 19.27
CA GLY A 150 15.95 5.16 18.53
C GLY A 150 14.85 5.42 17.49
N PHE A 151 14.56 6.68 17.17
CA PHE A 151 13.49 7.08 16.25
C PHE A 151 14.00 7.78 14.99
N ALA A 152 13.16 7.74 13.95
CA ALA A 152 13.31 8.56 12.76
C ALA A 152 12.69 9.94 13.00
N ASP A 153 13.51 10.99 12.99
CA ASP A 153 13.07 12.37 13.19
C ASP A 153 12.78 13.04 11.84
N ILE A 154 11.59 13.60 11.69
CA ILE A 154 11.26 14.40 10.51
C ILE A 154 12.05 15.71 10.55
N VAL A 155 12.72 16.07 9.45
CA VAL A 155 13.52 17.29 9.30
C VAL A 155 12.75 18.36 8.52
N LEU A 156 12.04 17.97 7.46
CA LEU A 156 11.20 18.89 6.69
C LEU A 156 9.88 19.19 7.42
N PRO A 157 9.31 20.40 7.29
CA PRO A 157 8.00 20.69 7.85
C PRO A 157 6.95 19.68 7.35
N PRO A 158 6.22 18.97 8.24
CA PRO A 158 5.26 17.95 7.83
C PRO A 158 4.19 18.45 6.87
N ARG A 159 3.78 19.72 6.99
CA ARG A 159 2.88 20.36 6.02
C ARG A 159 3.45 20.31 4.61
N GLN A 160 4.69 20.75 4.40
CA GLN A 160 5.33 20.72 3.08
C GLN A 160 5.52 19.28 2.58
N PHE A 161 5.85 18.37 3.48
CA PHE A 161 6.23 17.01 3.14
C PHE A 161 5.03 16.10 2.82
N PHE A 162 3.95 16.20 3.60
CA PHE A 162 2.82 15.27 3.56
C PHE A 162 1.46 15.89 3.23
N TYR A 163 1.27 17.20 3.44
CA TYR A 163 -0.05 17.83 3.57
C TYR A 163 -0.15 19.19 2.89
N HIS A 164 0.66 19.46 1.87
CA HIS A 164 0.79 20.81 1.30
C HIS A 164 -0.43 21.24 0.46
N ASP A 165 -1.31 20.28 0.16
CA ASP A 165 -2.59 20.43 -0.54
C ASP A 165 -3.80 20.47 0.41
N LEU A 166 -3.58 20.46 1.73
CA LEU A 166 -4.62 20.68 2.73
C LEU A 166 -4.75 22.17 3.10
N PRO A 167 -5.94 22.62 3.55
CA PRO A 167 -6.07 23.87 4.30
C PRO A 167 -5.07 23.92 5.47
N GLU A 168 -4.58 25.12 5.78
CA GLU A 168 -3.48 25.30 6.74
C GLU A 168 -3.78 24.75 8.13
N ASP A 169 -4.96 25.03 8.65
CA ASP A 169 -5.45 24.54 9.94
C ASP A 169 -5.56 23.00 9.97
N GLU A 170 -6.05 22.42 8.88
CA GLU A 170 -6.14 20.97 8.75
C GLU A 170 -4.74 20.32 8.64
N ALA A 171 -3.83 20.94 7.88
CA ALA A 171 -2.45 20.47 7.75
C ALA A 171 -1.70 20.52 9.08
N GLU A 172 -1.88 21.58 9.86
CA GLU A 172 -1.32 21.72 11.21
C GLU A 172 -1.89 20.68 12.17
N TYR A 173 -3.19 20.44 12.11
CA TYR A 173 -3.83 19.38 12.87
C TYR A 173 -3.18 18.03 12.56
N TRP A 174 -3.10 17.62 11.29
CA TRP A 174 -2.51 16.32 10.93
C TRP A 174 -1.01 16.23 11.22
N ALA A 175 -0.27 17.33 11.06
CA ALA A 175 1.13 17.41 11.48
C ALA A 175 1.28 17.14 13.00
N SER A 176 0.38 17.66 13.83
CA SER A 176 0.39 17.42 15.27
C SER A 176 0.03 15.98 15.66
N GLN A 177 -0.64 15.24 14.78
CA GLN A 177 -1.02 13.84 15.03
C GLN A 177 0.12 12.85 14.76
N LEU A 178 1.20 13.30 14.12
CA LEU A 178 2.36 12.47 13.86
C LEU A 178 3.01 11.98 15.16
N THR A 179 3.62 10.80 15.06
CA THR A 179 4.21 10.07 16.18
C THR A 179 5.63 9.62 15.83
N PRO A 180 6.52 9.42 16.82
CA PRO A 180 7.84 8.85 16.57
C PRO A 180 7.73 7.49 15.86
N HIS A 181 8.62 7.22 14.91
CA HIS A 181 8.68 5.95 14.18
C HIS A 181 9.99 5.23 14.48
N SER A 182 9.91 3.97 14.92
CA SER A 182 11.07 3.16 15.30
C SER A 182 12.10 3.03 14.17
N LEU A 183 13.39 3.19 14.47
CA LEU A 183 14.45 2.91 13.50
C LEU A 183 14.57 1.41 13.21
N LYS A 184 14.32 0.53 14.19
CA LYS A 184 14.42 -0.93 13.97
C LYS A 184 13.45 -1.40 12.89
N SER A 185 12.25 -0.85 12.84
CA SER A 185 11.25 -1.22 11.83
C SER A 185 11.56 -0.71 10.42
N LEU A 186 12.45 0.28 10.28
CA LEU A 186 12.89 0.83 9.00
C LEU A 186 14.18 0.18 8.48
N PHE A 187 15.11 -0.16 9.38
CA PHE A 187 16.45 -0.62 9.02
C PHE A 187 16.65 -2.13 9.12
N GLU A 188 15.77 -2.85 9.81
CA GLU A 188 15.89 -4.31 10.05
C GLU A 188 14.64 -5.07 9.56
N GLY A 189 14.67 -6.41 9.72
CA GLY A 189 13.50 -7.27 9.50
C GLY A 189 13.23 -7.65 8.05
N GLY A 190 14.21 -7.51 7.15
CA GLY A 190 14.11 -7.92 5.75
C GLY A 190 13.66 -9.38 5.57
N GLU A 191 14.01 -10.28 6.50
CA GLU A 191 13.59 -11.69 6.51
C GLU A 191 12.07 -11.89 6.66
N TYR A 192 11.36 -10.90 7.20
CA TYR A 192 9.91 -10.91 7.31
C TYR A 192 9.23 -10.24 6.10
N VAL A 193 9.99 -9.56 5.25
CA VAL A 193 9.45 -8.89 4.06
C VAL A 193 9.07 -9.94 3.03
N TYR A 194 7.86 -9.80 2.47
CA TYR A 194 7.34 -10.72 1.47
C TYR A 194 6.59 -10.00 0.35
N SER A 195 6.83 -10.43 -0.89
CA SER A 195 6.24 -9.88 -2.11
C SER A 195 4.78 -10.32 -2.33
N GLY A 196 3.88 -9.99 -1.39
CA GLY A 196 2.46 -10.37 -1.44
C GLY A 196 1.71 -9.88 -2.66
N PHE A 197 2.14 -8.77 -3.29
CA PHE A 197 1.60 -8.28 -4.57
C PHE A 197 1.73 -9.28 -5.74
N ARG A 198 2.54 -10.33 -5.61
CA ARG A 198 2.64 -11.40 -6.60
C ARG A 198 1.56 -12.46 -6.45
N ASP A 199 0.91 -12.52 -5.28
CA ASP A 199 -0.06 -13.55 -4.93
C ASP A 199 -1.50 -13.08 -5.15
N VAL A 200 -1.73 -11.75 -5.19
CA VAL A 200 -3.05 -11.15 -5.38
C VAL A 200 -2.99 -9.99 -6.38
N PRO A 201 -4.08 -9.69 -7.13
CA PRO A 201 -4.14 -8.50 -7.95
C PRO A 201 -4.02 -7.24 -7.08
N SER A 202 -3.44 -6.18 -7.66
CA SER A 202 -3.27 -4.92 -6.94
C SER A 202 -3.77 -3.71 -7.70
N TRP A 203 -4.22 -2.71 -6.95
CA TRP A 203 -4.51 -1.37 -7.43
C TRP A 203 -3.55 -0.39 -6.78
N TYR A 204 -3.05 0.55 -7.56
CA TYR A 204 -2.14 1.59 -7.11
C TYR A 204 -2.79 2.96 -7.29
N ILE A 205 -2.85 3.72 -6.21
CA ILE A 205 -3.28 5.12 -6.17
C ILE A 205 -2.03 5.98 -5.99
N GLY A 206 -1.55 6.56 -7.09
CA GLY A 206 -0.41 7.44 -7.12
C GLY A 206 -0.79 8.90 -6.85
N THR A 207 0.19 9.65 -6.35
CA THR A 207 0.03 11.04 -5.91
C THR A 207 1.00 11.91 -6.72
N ILE A 208 0.45 12.79 -7.57
CA ILE A 208 1.25 13.49 -8.59
C ILE A 208 2.16 14.56 -7.97
N GLU A 209 1.73 15.19 -6.88
CA GLU A 209 2.41 16.32 -6.24
C GLU A 209 3.17 15.89 -4.97
N ASP A 210 3.42 14.59 -4.84
CA ASP A 210 4.06 13.99 -3.69
C ASP A 210 5.53 14.44 -3.55
N GLN A 211 5.83 15.07 -2.40
CA GLN A 211 7.18 15.50 -2.02
C GLN A 211 7.91 14.46 -1.15
N GLY A 212 7.19 13.44 -0.67
CA GLY A 212 7.73 12.33 0.12
C GLY A 212 8.23 11.19 -0.74
N LEU A 213 7.38 10.72 -1.64
CA LEU A 213 7.72 9.71 -2.62
C LEU A 213 7.45 10.29 -4.02
N PRO A 214 8.45 10.89 -4.69
CA PRO A 214 8.24 11.54 -5.97
C PRO A 214 7.52 10.64 -6.98
N VAL A 215 6.55 11.20 -7.74
CA VAL A 215 5.69 10.44 -8.66
C VAL A 215 6.47 9.56 -9.66
N ALA A 216 7.68 9.98 -10.05
CA ALA A 216 8.55 9.18 -10.91
C ALA A 216 8.99 7.87 -10.24
N ALA A 217 9.31 7.91 -8.94
CA ALA A 217 9.64 6.71 -8.16
C ALA A 217 8.40 5.81 -7.99
N GLN A 218 7.23 6.39 -7.72
CA GLN A 218 5.95 5.65 -7.67
C GLN A 218 5.73 4.86 -8.96
N ARG A 219 5.76 5.54 -10.11
CA ARG A 219 5.61 4.93 -11.45
C ARG A 219 6.65 3.84 -11.71
N MET A 220 7.90 4.04 -11.27
CA MET A 220 8.96 3.05 -11.42
C MET A 220 8.64 1.77 -10.63
N THR A 221 8.17 1.88 -9.38
CA THR A 221 7.80 0.71 -8.56
C THR A 221 6.60 -0.04 -9.15
N VAL A 222 5.59 0.67 -9.67
CA VAL A 222 4.45 0.07 -10.41
C VAL A 222 4.93 -0.74 -11.61
N ALA A 223 5.84 -0.17 -12.42
CA ALA A 223 6.38 -0.88 -13.57
C ALA A 223 7.28 -2.05 -13.20
N MET A 224 8.01 -1.95 -12.08
CA MET A 224 8.79 -3.05 -11.52
C MET A 224 7.88 -4.21 -11.13
N ALA A 225 6.79 -3.96 -10.41
CA ALA A 225 5.80 -4.98 -10.05
C ALA A 225 5.20 -5.65 -11.30
N ARG A 226 4.78 -4.87 -12.30
CA ARG A 226 4.30 -5.39 -13.59
C ARG A 226 5.37 -6.21 -14.32
N GLY A 227 6.62 -5.76 -14.31
CA GLY A 227 7.76 -6.48 -14.89
C GLY A 227 8.06 -7.81 -14.18
N MET A 228 7.68 -7.91 -12.91
CA MET A 228 7.74 -9.12 -12.10
C MET A 228 6.54 -10.07 -12.29
N GLY A 229 5.59 -9.72 -13.16
CA GLY A 229 4.41 -10.53 -13.48
C GLY A 229 3.17 -10.20 -12.66
N ALA A 230 3.18 -9.13 -11.86
CA ALA A 230 2.02 -8.74 -11.07
C ALA A 230 0.93 -8.07 -11.91
N SER A 231 -0.33 -8.35 -11.58
CA SER A 231 -1.48 -7.61 -12.09
C SER A 231 -1.64 -6.31 -11.29
N VAL A 232 -1.45 -5.17 -11.97
CA VAL A 232 -1.48 -3.85 -11.34
C VAL A 232 -2.33 -2.88 -12.16
N GLU A 233 -3.46 -2.46 -11.62
CA GLU A 233 -4.20 -1.29 -12.08
C GLU A 233 -3.61 -0.02 -11.45
N HIS A 234 -3.48 1.06 -12.20
CA HIS A 234 -2.81 2.28 -11.73
C HIS A 234 -3.64 3.54 -12.04
N ARG A 235 -3.94 4.30 -10.99
CA ARG A 235 -4.64 5.59 -11.02
C ARG A 235 -3.79 6.63 -10.31
N GLU A 236 -3.87 7.88 -10.73
CA GLU A 236 -3.13 8.99 -10.10
C GLU A 236 -4.10 10.14 -9.74
N LEU A 237 -3.87 10.77 -8.60
CA LEU A 237 -4.57 11.96 -8.11
C LEU A 237 -3.59 13.15 -7.98
N PRO A 238 -3.99 14.38 -8.35
CA PRO A 238 -3.18 15.59 -8.15
C PRO A 238 -3.22 16.01 -6.68
N THR A 239 -2.48 15.27 -5.87
CA THR A 239 -2.46 15.40 -4.40
C THR A 239 -1.03 15.28 -3.90
N SER A 240 -0.82 15.76 -2.68
CA SER A 240 0.36 15.49 -1.87
C SER A 240 0.41 14.00 -1.44
N HIS A 241 1.18 13.66 -0.41
CA HIS A 241 1.39 12.28 0.02
C HIS A 241 0.13 11.57 0.58
N SER A 242 -0.92 12.33 0.95
CA SER A 242 -2.05 11.84 1.76
C SER A 242 -3.42 12.08 1.10
N PRO A 243 -3.73 11.43 -0.05
CA PRO A 243 -4.96 11.69 -0.81
C PRO A 243 -6.22 11.33 -0.02
N PHE A 244 -6.13 10.39 0.93
CA PHE A 244 -7.22 10.05 1.84
C PHE A 244 -7.59 11.18 2.82
N LEU A 245 -6.80 12.26 2.89
CA LEU A 245 -7.13 13.47 3.65
C LEU A 245 -7.63 14.59 2.73
N SER A 246 -6.89 14.88 1.65
CA SER A 246 -7.15 16.03 0.77
C SER A 246 -8.24 15.76 -0.27
N ARG A 247 -8.35 14.52 -0.74
CA ARG A 247 -9.32 14.05 -1.75
C ARG A 247 -9.98 12.74 -1.31
N PRO A 248 -10.68 12.73 -0.15
CA PRO A 248 -11.20 11.49 0.44
C PRO A 248 -12.28 10.84 -0.44
N GLU A 249 -13.11 11.62 -1.12
CA GLU A 249 -14.16 11.09 -2.00
C GLU A 249 -13.56 10.38 -3.21
N GLU A 250 -12.66 11.03 -3.95
CA GLU A 250 -12.01 10.44 -5.11
C GLU A 250 -11.15 9.22 -4.73
N THR A 251 -10.52 9.26 -3.55
CA THR A 251 -9.78 8.11 -3.02
C THR A 251 -10.72 6.92 -2.77
N VAL A 252 -11.87 7.17 -2.14
CA VAL A 252 -12.87 6.13 -1.86
C VAL A 252 -13.47 5.57 -3.14
N GLU A 253 -13.76 6.40 -4.14
CA GLU A 253 -14.25 5.94 -5.44
C GLU A 253 -13.29 4.94 -6.08
N ILE A 254 -11.99 5.26 -6.12
CA ILE A 254 -10.98 4.34 -6.66
C ILE A 254 -10.90 3.06 -5.83
N MET A 255 -10.99 3.16 -4.50
CA MET A 255 -10.99 1.98 -3.61
C MET A 255 -12.21 1.08 -3.85
N VAL A 256 -13.39 1.67 -4.05
CA VAL A 256 -14.62 0.93 -4.35
C VAL A 256 -14.50 0.23 -5.70
N GLU A 257 -14.03 0.92 -6.74
CA GLU A 257 -13.78 0.30 -8.05
C GLU A 257 -12.80 -0.89 -7.94
N ALA A 258 -11.76 -0.77 -7.11
CA ALA A 258 -10.83 -1.86 -6.85
C ALA A 258 -11.53 -3.06 -6.19
N VAL A 259 -12.37 -2.80 -5.17
CA VAL A 259 -13.16 -3.86 -4.49
C VAL A 259 -14.11 -4.55 -5.46
N GLU A 260 -14.79 -3.80 -6.33
CA GLU A 260 -15.66 -4.34 -7.36
C GLU A 260 -14.88 -5.22 -8.35
N ALA A 261 -13.69 -4.77 -8.77
CA ALA A 261 -12.81 -5.54 -9.64
C ALA A 261 -12.32 -6.84 -8.98
N PHE A 262 -11.99 -6.82 -7.68
CA PHE A 262 -11.54 -8.02 -6.96
C PHE A 262 -12.68 -9.02 -6.71
N THR A 263 -13.90 -8.54 -6.51
CA THR A 263 -15.06 -9.39 -6.17
C THR A 263 -15.89 -9.80 -7.38
N GLY A 264 -15.73 -9.11 -8.52
CA GLY A 264 -16.59 -9.27 -9.70
C GLY A 264 -18.04 -8.85 -9.46
N LYS A 265 -18.32 -8.08 -8.40
CA LYS A 265 -19.67 -7.69 -7.97
C LYS A 265 -19.71 -6.21 -7.61
N PRO A 266 -20.82 -5.50 -7.89
CA PRO A 266 -21.00 -4.14 -7.41
C PRO A 266 -20.95 -4.07 -5.88
N VAL A 267 -20.36 -2.99 -5.36
CA VAL A 267 -20.37 -2.68 -3.93
C VAL A 267 -21.74 -2.07 -3.58
N ALA A 268 -22.34 -2.55 -2.49
CA ALA A 268 -23.61 -2.01 -2.04
C ALA A 268 -23.47 -0.52 -1.68
N THR A 269 -24.41 0.31 -2.09
CA THR A 269 -24.47 1.75 -1.77
C THR A 269 -25.79 2.08 -1.08
N ASP A 270 -25.80 3.08 -0.21
CA ASP A 270 -27.01 3.60 0.45
C ASP A 270 -27.93 4.41 -0.48
N GLY A 271 -27.57 4.54 -1.77
CA GLY A 271 -28.35 5.27 -2.78
C GLY A 271 -28.09 6.77 -2.79
N SER A 272 -27.17 7.28 -1.96
CA SER A 272 -26.66 8.64 -2.12
C SER A 272 -25.96 8.79 -3.46
N LYS A 273 -26.20 9.91 -4.15
CA LYS A 273 -25.53 10.20 -5.43
C LYS A 273 -24.03 10.31 -5.17
N THR A 274 -23.24 9.44 -5.80
CA THR A 274 -21.79 9.65 -5.94
C THR A 274 -21.58 11.03 -6.54
N GLN A 275 -20.68 11.84 -5.99
CA GLN A 275 -20.25 13.05 -6.71
C GLN A 275 -19.71 12.58 -8.07
N ALA A 276 -20.07 13.32 -9.13
CA ALA A 276 -19.64 12.94 -10.47
C ALA A 276 -18.10 12.88 -10.49
N ARG A 277 -17.57 11.76 -10.98
CA ARG A 277 -16.13 11.47 -11.15
C ARG A 277 -15.38 12.77 -11.46
N GLY A 278 -14.58 13.24 -10.52
CA GLY A 278 -13.74 14.42 -10.76
C GLY A 278 -12.91 14.18 -12.02
N THR A 279 -12.79 15.20 -12.88
CA THR A 279 -11.96 15.14 -14.12
C THR A 279 -10.47 14.90 -13.87
N ASP A 280 -10.09 14.78 -12.60
CA ASP A 280 -8.73 14.89 -12.11
C ASP A 280 -8.07 13.52 -11.89
N VAL A 281 -8.82 12.41 -12.00
CA VAL A 281 -8.24 11.05 -11.95
C VAL A 281 -7.47 10.77 -13.24
N VAL A 282 -6.16 10.68 -13.13
CA VAL A 282 -5.28 10.39 -14.27
C VAL A 282 -5.07 8.88 -14.38
N MET A 283 -5.25 8.34 -15.59
CA MET A 283 -4.84 6.96 -15.94
C MET A 283 -3.49 7.02 -16.67
N PRO A 284 -2.38 6.62 -16.03
CA PRO A 284 -1.05 6.75 -16.62
C PRO A 284 -0.86 5.80 -17.81
N GLU A 285 -0.86 6.37 -19.01
CA GLU A 285 -0.80 5.61 -20.26
C GLU A 285 0.19 6.25 -21.25
N VAL A 286 1.00 5.43 -21.91
CA VAL A 286 1.84 5.86 -23.02
C VAL A 286 0.99 5.85 -24.29
N ARG A 287 0.82 7.02 -24.90
CA ARG A 287 0.05 7.14 -26.15
C ARG A 287 1.01 7.42 -27.31
N LEU A 288 0.98 6.55 -28.32
CA LEU A 288 1.87 6.58 -29.48
C LEU A 288 1.99 7.99 -30.10
N TRP A 289 0.86 8.67 -30.24
CA TRP A 289 0.76 9.98 -30.91
C TRP A 289 0.95 11.20 -29.98
N LYS A 290 1.35 11.00 -28.72
CA LYS A 290 1.61 12.10 -27.77
C LYS A 290 3.02 11.98 -27.18
N PRO A 291 4.07 12.52 -27.82
CA PRO A 291 5.47 12.36 -27.42
C PRO A 291 5.75 12.70 -25.95
N PHE A 292 5.08 13.72 -25.40
CA PHE A 292 5.21 14.08 -23.99
C PHE A 292 4.78 12.95 -23.02
N THR A 293 3.84 12.09 -23.41
CA THR A 293 3.43 10.92 -22.61
C THR A 293 4.52 9.85 -22.55
N TRP A 294 5.38 9.75 -23.57
CA TRP A 294 6.52 8.84 -23.56
C TRP A 294 7.57 9.28 -22.54
N TYR A 295 7.84 10.58 -22.45
CA TYR A 295 8.75 11.10 -21.43
C TYR A 295 8.15 10.96 -20.03
N ARG A 296 6.90 11.43 -19.86
CA ARG A 296 6.22 11.50 -18.55
C ARG A 296 5.89 10.12 -17.96
N PHE A 297 5.49 9.16 -18.80
CA PHE A 297 5.05 7.82 -18.36
C PHE A 297 5.96 6.72 -18.90
N GLY A 298 6.38 6.79 -20.16
CA GLY A 298 7.12 5.73 -20.85
C GLY A 298 8.50 5.45 -20.27
N LEU A 299 9.30 6.48 -19.99
CA LEU A 299 10.65 6.31 -19.44
C LEU A 299 10.66 5.65 -18.05
N PRO A 300 9.95 6.17 -17.02
CA PRO A 300 9.85 5.48 -15.73
C PRO A 300 9.33 4.05 -15.86
N PHE A 301 8.36 3.81 -16.74
CA PHE A 301 7.79 2.48 -16.94
C PHE A 301 8.75 1.50 -17.61
N LEU A 302 9.58 1.96 -18.55
CA LEU A 302 10.61 1.12 -19.17
C LEU A 302 11.66 0.69 -18.14
N PHE A 303 12.20 1.65 -17.38
CA PHE A 303 13.20 1.37 -16.35
C PHE A 303 12.67 0.42 -15.27
N GLY A 304 11.46 0.68 -14.75
CA GLY A 304 10.82 -0.21 -13.78
C GLY A 304 10.68 -1.64 -14.31
N ARG A 305 10.20 -1.81 -15.55
CA ARG A 305 10.05 -3.14 -16.16
C ARG A 305 11.38 -3.88 -16.31
N ILE A 306 12.45 -3.19 -16.69
CA ILE A 306 13.79 -3.77 -16.77
C ILE A 306 14.24 -4.22 -15.37
N LEU A 307 14.11 -3.34 -14.38
CA LEU A 307 14.46 -3.65 -13.00
C LEU A 307 13.72 -4.90 -12.48
N GLY A 308 12.41 -4.99 -12.71
CA GLY A 308 11.61 -6.16 -12.32
C GLY A 308 12.08 -7.47 -12.97
N LYS A 309 12.46 -7.43 -14.26
CA LYS A 309 13.04 -8.60 -14.95
C LYS A 309 14.41 -8.98 -14.39
N CYS A 310 15.27 -8.01 -14.07
CA CYS A 310 16.56 -8.25 -13.43
C CYS A 310 16.41 -8.91 -12.06
N VAL A 311 15.44 -8.48 -11.25
CA VAL A 311 15.13 -9.11 -9.96
C VAL A 311 14.74 -10.58 -10.14
N LEU A 312 13.89 -10.89 -11.14
CA LEU A 312 13.52 -12.28 -11.45
C LEU A 312 14.72 -13.15 -11.84
N ILE A 313 15.58 -12.64 -12.73
CA ILE A 313 16.79 -13.36 -13.18
C ILE A 313 17.71 -13.62 -11.98
N PHE A 314 17.94 -12.61 -11.14
CA PHE A 314 18.78 -12.74 -9.95
C PHE A 314 18.22 -13.78 -8.96
N GLN A 315 16.91 -13.75 -8.69
CA GLN A 315 16.26 -14.73 -7.82
C GLN A 315 16.35 -16.14 -8.37
N TRP A 316 16.18 -16.33 -9.69
CA TRP A 316 16.31 -17.62 -10.35
C TRP A 316 17.75 -18.16 -10.25
N SER A 317 18.75 -17.34 -10.56
CA SER A 317 20.17 -17.72 -10.42
C SER A 317 20.54 -18.09 -8.99
N LYS A 318 20.03 -17.36 -7.99
CA LYS A 318 20.25 -17.66 -6.57
C LYS A 318 19.62 -19.00 -6.15
N ARG A 319 18.45 -19.36 -6.70
CA ARG A 319 17.82 -20.67 -6.44
C ARG A 319 18.64 -21.82 -7.02
N LEU A 320 19.13 -21.67 -8.26
CA LEU A 320 19.99 -22.67 -8.91
C LEU A 320 21.30 -22.91 -8.15
N TRP A 321 21.89 -21.85 -7.60
CA TRP A 321 23.11 -21.98 -6.79
C TRP A 321 22.83 -22.76 -5.49
N LYS A 322 21.72 -22.48 -4.79
CA LYS A 322 21.37 -23.15 -3.54
C LYS A 322 20.93 -24.61 -3.68
N SER A 323 20.61 -25.06 -4.90
CA SER A 323 20.20 -26.44 -5.19
C SER A 323 21.35 -27.37 -5.58
N ASN A 324 22.59 -26.88 -5.62
CA ASN A 324 23.83 -27.64 -5.78
C ASN A 324 24.59 -27.69 -4.45
#